data_AF-A0A9E7ZS39-F1
#
_entry.id   AF-A0A9E7ZS39-F1
#
_cell.length_a   1.000
_cell.length_b   1.000
_cell.length_c   1.000
_cell.angle_alpha   90.00
_cell.angle_beta   90.00
_cell.angle_gamma   90.00
#
_symmetry.space_group_name_H-M   'P 1'
#
loop_
_entity.id
_entity.type
_entity.pdbx_description
1 polymer ?
#
loop_
_entity_poly.entity_id
_entity_poly.type
_entity_poly.pdbx_seq_one_letter_code
_entity_poly.pdbx_strand_id
1 'polypeptide(L)'
;MRVLFVLAALGWLISQPWMAVFGYTALIVIAIAMLWFISVSIERRTISPRSNSRTIDPNYVAALETMVAEAEAQVETLRGEIERLRTSRPVSEPDPKAALFRRVGLCENAPPWLVVAARRAYRAALHPDRHPPWAKEEAERRFKRAEATFDAITACRN
;
A
#
# COMPACT_ATOMS: atom_id res chain seq x y z
N MET A 1 -50.66 -22.09 62.12
CA MET A 1 -49.49 -21.27 61.74
C MET A 1 -48.41 -22.03 60.96
N ARG A 2 -48.03 -23.26 61.34
CA ARG A 2 -46.97 -24.03 60.63
C ARG A 2 -47.25 -24.27 59.13
N VAL A 3 -48.50 -24.53 58.76
CA VAL A 3 -48.89 -24.80 57.36
C VAL A 3 -48.71 -23.57 56.45
N LEU A 4 -48.96 -22.36 56.97
CA LEU A 4 -48.79 -21.12 56.20
C LEU A 4 -47.30 -20.80 55.95
N PHE A 5 -46.42 -21.11 56.91
CA PHE A 5 -44.98 -20.97 56.73
C PHE A 5 -44.42 -21.95 55.70
N VAL A 6 -44.94 -23.18 55.64
CA VAL A 6 -44.53 -24.16 54.63
C VAL A 6 -44.95 -23.72 53.23
N LEU A 7 -46.18 -23.20 53.07
CA LEU A 7 -46.65 -22.68 51.78
C LEU A 7 -45.89 -21.43 51.33
N ALA A 8 -45.55 -20.53 52.26
CA ALA A 8 -44.75 -19.34 51.96
C ALA A 8 -43.31 -19.70 51.56
N ALA A 9 -42.68 -20.67 52.24
CA ALA A 9 -41.35 -21.17 51.87
C ALA A 9 -41.34 -21.88 50.51
N LEU A 10 -42.40 -22.64 50.20
CA LEU A 10 -42.55 -23.31 48.90
C LEU A 10 -42.78 -22.30 47.77
N GLY A 11 -43.58 -21.25 48.00
CA GLY A 11 -43.80 -20.15 47.06
C GLY A 11 -42.52 -19.32 46.82
N TRP A 12 -41.70 -19.11 47.86
CA TRP A 12 -40.42 -18.40 47.76
C TRP A 12 -39.35 -19.20 46.98
N LEU A 13 -39.36 -20.52 47.13
CA LEU A 13 -38.48 -21.43 46.37
C LEU A 13 -38.87 -21.47 44.88
N ILE A 14 -40.17 -21.36 44.57
CA ILE A 14 -40.70 -21.32 43.19
C ILE A 14 -40.49 -19.92 42.55
N SER A 15 -40.46 -18.85 43.36
CA SER A 15 -40.19 -17.49 42.87
C SER A 15 -38.71 -17.17 42.68
N GLN A 16 -37.79 -18.10 42.95
CA GLN A 16 -36.36 -17.83 42.83
C GLN A 16 -35.97 -17.73 41.34
N PRO A 17 -35.45 -16.57 40.89
CA PRO A 17 -35.02 -16.33 39.51
C PRO A 17 -33.79 -17.16 39.12
N TRP A 18 -33.36 -18.07 40.00
CA TRP A 18 -32.18 -18.91 39.85
C TRP A 18 -32.35 -19.85 38.66
N MET A 19 -33.56 -20.37 38.41
CA MET A 19 -33.82 -21.17 37.20
C MET A 19 -33.64 -20.35 35.91
N ALA A 20 -34.03 -19.07 35.92
CA ALA A 20 -33.78 -18.18 34.79
C ALA A 20 -32.27 -17.89 34.65
N VAL A 21 -31.57 -17.62 35.75
CA VAL A 21 -30.12 -17.42 35.74
C VAL A 21 -29.39 -18.66 35.23
N PHE A 22 -29.75 -19.86 35.70
CA PHE A 22 -29.18 -21.12 35.21
C PHE A 22 -29.52 -21.39 33.74
N GLY A 23 -30.72 -21.04 33.30
CA GLY A 23 -31.09 -21.12 31.88
C GLY A 23 -30.24 -20.19 31.02
N TYR A 24 -30.04 -18.94 31.45
CA TYR A 24 -29.21 -17.97 30.74
C TYR A 24 -27.73 -18.36 30.75
N THR A 25 -27.20 -18.86 31.86
CA THR A 25 -25.79 -19.31 31.91
C THR A 25 -25.58 -20.52 31.02
N ALA A 26 -26.51 -21.48 30.98
CA ALA A 26 -26.45 -22.61 30.07
C ALA A 26 -26.46 -22.16 28.60
N LEU A 27 -27.33 -21.21 28.23
CA LEU A 27 -27.36 -20.64 26.87
C LEU A 27 -26.07 -19.93 26.50
N ILE A 28 -25.48 -19.15 27.41
CA ILE A 28 -24.20 -18.46 27.17
C ILE A 28 -23.08 -19.47 26.93
N VAL A 29 -23.00 -20.53 27.74
CA VAL A 29 -21.99 -21.57 27.58
C VAL A 29 -22.15 -22.30 26.24
N ILE A 30 -23.38 -22.63 25.84
CA ILE A 30 -23.67 -23.25 24.53
C ILE A 30 -23.26 -22.31 23.39
N ALA A 31 -23.57 -21.02 23.48
CA ALA A 31 -23.20 -20.04 22.46
C ALA A 31 -21.68 -19.88 22.34
N ILE A 32 -20.96 -19.85 23.46
CA ILE A 32 -19.49 -19.80 23.48
C ILE A 32 -18.89 -21.07 22.85
N ALA A 33 -19.42 -22.25 23.19
CA ALA A 33 -18.96 -23.52 22.63
C ALA A 33 -19.22 -23.59 21.11
N MET A 34 -20.38 -23.11 20.66
CA MET A 34 -20.73 -23.04 19.24
C MET A 34 -19.82 -22.06 18.49
N LEU A 35 -19.55 -20.88 19.05
CA LEU A 35 -18.63 -19.90 18.46
C LEU A 35 -17.21 -20.45 18.38
N TRP A 36 -16.73 -21.12 19.44
CA TRP A 36 -15.43 -21.79 19.43
C TRP A 36 -15.36 -22.90 18.38
N PHE A 37 -16.41 -23.71 18.26
CA PHE A 37 -16.49 -24.77 17.24
C PHE A 37 -16.48 -24.20 15.82
N ILE A 38 -17.16 -23.07 15.58
CA ILE A 38 -17.13 -22.36 14.29
C ILE A 38 -15.73 -21.80 14.02
N SER A 39 -15.09 -21.15 14.98
CA SER A 39 -13.72 -20.65 14.83
C SER A 39 -12.72 -21.76 14.51
N VAL A 40 -12.76 -22.88 15.27
CA VAL A 40 -11.92 -24.06 15.01
C VAL A 40 -12.25 -24.70 13.65
N SER A 41 -13.52 -24.72 13.25
CA SER A 41 -13.92 -25.25 11.94
C SER A 41 -13.47 -24.36 10.78
N ILE A 42 -13.47 -23.04 10.95
CA ILE A 42 -12.94 -22.09 9.97
C ILE A 42 -11.43 -22.27 9.87
N GLU A 43 -10.73 -22.38 11.00
CA GLU A 43 -9.28 -22.60 11.03
C GLU A 43 -8.89 -23.95 10.42
N ARG A 44 -9.68 -25.02 10.64
CA ARG A 44 -9.52 -26.29 9.92
C ARG A 44 -9.85 -26.19 8.43
N ARG A 45 -10.77 -25.31 8.02
CA ARG A 45 -11.07 -25.07 6.59
C ARG A 45 -10.06 -24.16 5.90
N THR A 46 -9.32 -23.33 6.62
CA THR A 46 -8.22 -22.54 6.06
C THR A 46 -6.91 -23.32 6.04
N ILE A 47 -6.73 -24.32 6.91
CA ILE A 47 -5.51 -25.17 6.99
C ILE A 47 -5.68 -26.54 6.32
N SER A 48 -6.89 -26.95 5.95
CA SER A 48 -7.07 -27.97 4.92
C SER A 48 -7.05 -27.27 3.57
N PRO A 49 -5.94 -27.28 2.79
CA PRO A 49 -6.12 -27.21 1.36
C PRO A 49 -7.00 -28.40 1.06
N ARG A 50 -8.27 -28.15 0.74
CA ARG A 50 -9.14 -29.13 0.13
C ARG A 50 -8.27 -29.80 -0.92
N SER A 51 -7.92 -31.06 -0.66
CA SER A 51 -7.21 -31.97 -1.55
C SER A 51 -8.11 -32.20 -2.76
N ASN A 52 -8.29 -31.16 -3.53
CA ASN A 52 -8.65 -31.22 -4.91
C ASN A 52 -7.29 -31.43 -5.55
N SER A 53 -6.89 -32.69 -5.67
CA SER A 53 -6.02 -33.13 -6.75
C SER A 53 -6.71 -32.82 -8.08
N ARG A 54 -6.84 -31.53 -8.35
CA ARG A 54 -7.09 -30.98 -9.67
C ARG A 54 -5.80 -31.36 -10.37
N THR A 55 -5.84 -32.48 -11.08
CA THR A 55 -4.91 -32.79 -12.15
C THR A 55 -4.70 -31.49 -12.89
N ILE A 56 -3.56 -30.83 -12.64
CA ILE A 56 -3.20 -29.61 -13.33
C ILE A 56 -3.15 -30.06 -14.79
N ASP A 57 -4.08 -29.55 -15.57
CA ASP A 57 -4.23 -29.95 -16.96
C ASP A 57 -2.87 -29.73 -17.64
N PRO A 58 -2.20 -30.78 -18.15
CA PRO A 58 -0.91 -30.62 -18.82
C PRO A 58 -0.99 -29.61 -19.97
N ASN A 59 -2.18 -29.43 -20.57
CA ASN A 59 -2.43 -28.41 -21.57
C ASN A 59 -2.32 -26.98 -21.02
N TYR A 60 -2.76 -26.76 -19.77
CA TYR A 60 -2.61 -25.45 -19.10
C TYR A 60 -1.14 -25.15 -18.80
N VAL A 61 -0.36 -26.15 -18.39
CA VAL A 61 1.08 -25.98 -18.14
C VAL A 61 1.81 -25.66 -19.45
N ALA A 62 1.54 -26.39 -20.53
CA ALA A 62 2.13 -26.12 -21.84
C ALA A 62 1.74 -24.74 -22.39
N ALA A 63 0.48 -24.31 -22.20
CA ALA A 63 0.04 -22.96 -22.56
C ALA A 63 0.77 -21.88 -21.75
N LEU A 64 1.03 -22.13 -20.46
CA LEU A 64 1.76 -21.19 -19.63
C LEU A 64 3.24 -21.11 -20.01
N GLU A 65 3.89 -22.26 -20.27
CA GLU A 65 5.28 -22.32 -20.71
C GLU A 65 5.48 -21.60 -22.05
N THR A 66 4.54 -21.76 -22.99
CA THR A 66 4.60 -21.06 -24.28
C THR A 66 4.41 -19.54 -24.12
N MET A 67 3.48 -19.09 -23.29
CA MET A 67 3.31 -17.67 -22.98
C MET A 67 4.54 -17.06 -22.31
N VAL A 68 5.18 -17.78 -21.40
CA VAL A 68 6.42 -17.33 -20.74
C VAL A 68 7.56 -17.22 -21.77
N ALA A 69 7.75 -18.24 -22.61
CA ALA A 69 8.77 -18.22 -23.66
C ALA A 69 8.54 -17.06 -24.65
N GLU A 70 7.29 -16.79 -25.03
CA GLU A 70 6.96 -15.65 -25.90
C GLU A 70 7.26 -14.31 -25.23
N ALA A 71 6.86 -14.15 -23.97
CA ALA A 71 7.12 -12.92 -23.21
C ALA A 71 8.63 -12.67 -23.04
N GLU A 72 9.41 -13.72 -22.75
CA GLU A 72 10.87 -13.63 -22.65
C GLU A 72 11.50 -13.22 -24.00
N ALA A 73 11.03 -13.77 -25.12
CA ALA A 73 11.50 -13.38 -26.45
C ALA A 73 11.17 -11.91 -26.79
N GLN A 74 9.99 -11.43 -26.38
CA GLN A 74 9.61 -10.02 -26.55
C GLN A 74 10.48 -9.09 -25.72
N VAL A 75 10.77 -9.45 -24.46
CA VAL A 75 11.67 -8.68 -23.60
C VAL A 75 13.05 -8.58 -24.20
N GLU A 76 13.59 -9.68 -24.74
CA GLU A 76 14.92 -9.68 -25.36
C GLU A 76 14.96 -8.81 -26.63
N THR A 77 13.92 -8.89 -27.45
CA THR A 77 13.76 -8.02 -28.64
C THR A 77 13.74 -6.54 -28.27
N LEU A 78 12.93 -6.17 -27.27
CA LEU A 78 12.83 -4.79 -26.80
C LEU A 78 14.14 -4.31 -26.17
N ARG A 79 14.84 -5.16 -25.43
CA ARG A 79 16.17 -4.83 -24.89
C ARG A 79 17.17 -4.56 -26.01
N GLY A 80 17.20 -5.42 -27.04
CA GLY A 80 18.03 -5.22 -28.23
C GLY A 80 17.71 -3.91 -28.96
N GLU A 81 16.42 -3.57 -29.08
CA GLU A 81 16.00 -2.31 -29.69
C GLU A 81 16.40 -1.09 -28.86
N ILE A 82 16.24 -1.13 -27.53
CA ILE A 82 16.69 -0.06 -26.63
C ILE A 82 18.20 0.14 -26.78
N GLU A 83 18.98 -0.93 -26.83
CA GLU A 83 20.44 -0.84 -26.95
C GLU A 83 20.87 -0.32 -28.33
N ARG A 84 20.18 -0.76 -29.40
CA ARG A 84 20.35 -0.19 -30.73
C ARG A 84 20.04 1.31 -30.73
N LEU A 85 18.94 1.73 -30.11
CA LEU A 85 18.56 3.15 -30.01
C LEU A 85 19.56 3.96 -29.18
N ARG A 86 20.12 3.38 -28.12
CA ARG A 86 21.19 4.01 -27.34
C ARG A 86 22.47 4.19 -28.14
N THR A 87 22.85 3.18 -28.92
CA THR A 87 24.07 3.18 -29.72
C THR A 87 23.94 4.06 -30.98
N SER A 88 22.77 4.07 -31.60
CA SER A 88 22.49 4.89 -32.80
C SER A 88 22.14 6.33 -32.47
N ARG A 89 21.75 6.64 -31.23
CA ARG A 89 21.65 8.01 -30.76
C ARG A 89 23.07 8.56 -30.67
N PRO A 90 23.46 9.55 -31.50
CA PRO A 90 24.70 10.24 -31.26
C PRO A 90 24.63 10.78 -29.83
N VAL A 91 25.66 10.49 -29.03
CA VAL A 91 25.88 11.16 -27.75
C VAL A 91 26.24 12.60 -28.07
N SER A 92 25.27 13.36 -28.60
CA SER A 92 25.32 14.80 -28.57
C SER A 92 25.38 15.14 -27.10
N GLU A 93 26.48 15.73 -26.67
CA GLU A 93 26.62 16.22 -25.30
C GLU A 93 25.32 16.94 -24.93
N PRO A 94 24.69 16.56 -23.81
CA PRO A 94 23.45 17.19 -23.41
C PRO A 94 23.71 18.68 -23.33
N ASP A 95 23.03 19.45 -24.19
CA ASP A 95 23.16 20.91 -24.21
C ASP A 95 23.16 21.42 -22.76
N PRO A 96 24.20 22.15 -22.34
CA PRO A 96 24.37 22.56 -20.96
C PRO A 96 23.14 23.33 -20.45
N LYS A 97 22.46 24.06 -21.33
CA LYS A 97 21.21 24.74 -20.98
C LYS A 97 20.08 23.74 -20.76
N ALA A 98 19.81 22.84 -21.69
CA ALA A 98 18.83 21.77 -21.49
C ALA A 98 19.09 20.92 -20.23
N ALA A 99 20.35 20.71 -19.84
CA ALA A 99 20.71 20.02 -18.61
C ALA A 99 20.28 20.78 -17.35
N LEU A 100 20.35 22.12 -17.33
CA LEU A 100 19.88 22.94 -16.21
C LEU A 100 18.37 22.83 -16.01
N PHE A 101 17.59 22.92 -17.09
CA PHE A 101 16.13 22.78 -17.02
C PHE A 101 15.70 21.40 -16.51
N ARG A 102 16.37 20.33 -16.97
CA ARG A 102 16.10 18.97 -16.50
C ARG A 102 16.32 18.78 -15.00
N ARG A 103 17.29 19.47 -14.38
CA ARG A 103 17.56 19.37 -12.93
C ARG A 103 16.38 19.79 -12.06
N VAL A 104 15.51 20.67 -12.57
CA VAL A 104 14.30 21.15 -11.89
C VAL A 104 13.01 20.61 -12.51
N GLY A 105 13.11 19.57 -13.35
CA GLY A 105 11.95 18.94 -13.98
C GLY A 105 11.28 19.77 -15.08
N LEU A 106 11.99 20.72 -15.68
CA LEU A 106 11.48 21.55 -16.76
C LEU A 106 12.09 21.14 -18.12
N CYS A 107 11.38 21.46 -19.19
CA CYS A 107 11.91 21.42 -20.55
C CYS A 107 12.62 22.74 -20.89
N GLU A 108 13.57 22.70 -21.83
CA GLU A 108 14.32 23.91 -22.27
C GLU A 108 13.40 25.00 -22.81
N ASN A 109 12.32 24.61 -23.49
CA ASN A 109 11.32 25.51 -24.06
C ASN A 109 10.23 25.94 -23.05
N ALA A 110 10.42 25.71 -21.75
CA ALA A 110 9.42 26.05 -20.74
C ALA A 110 9.12 27.57 -20.77
N PRO A 111 7.85 28.00 -20.83
CA PRO A 111 7.51 29.42 -20.84
C PRO A 111 7.89 30.10 -19.52
N PRO A 112 8.15 31.43 -19.52
CA PRO A 112 8.65 32.13 -18.33
C PRO A 112 7.77 31.99 -17.09
N TRP A 113 6.45 32.02 -17.27
CA TRP A 113 5.49 31.85 -16.18
C TRP A 113 5.60 30.48 -15.52
N LEU A 114 5.97 29.43 -16.27
CA LEU A 114 6.13 28.08 -15.75
C LEU A 114 7.40 27.95 -14.90
N VAL A 115 8.48 28.64 -15.29
CA VAL A 115 9.72 28.70 -14.49
C VAL A 115 9.45 29.36 -13.15
N VAL A 116 8.69 30.47 -13.14
CA VAL A 116 8.30 31.17 -11.90
C VAL A 116 7.40 30.29 -11.03
N ALA A 117 6.42 29.61 -11.63
CA ALA A 117 5.54 28.68 -10.92
C ALA A 117 6.32 27.51 -10.30
N ALA A 118 7.24 26.92 -11.05
CA ALA A 118 8.12 25.85 -10.59
C ALA A 118 9.00 26.34 -9.42
N ARG A 119 9.63 27.51 -9.54
CA ARG A 119 10.43 28.10 -8.45
C ARG A 119 9.61 28.29 -7.17
N ARG A 120 8.37 28.79 -7.29
CA ARG A 120 7.45 28.93 -6.15
C ARG A 120 7.11 27.57 -5.51
N ALA A 121 6.85 26.55 -6.32
CA ALA A 121 6.56 25.20 -5.84
C ALA A 121 7.77 24.59 -5.09
N TYR A 122 8.98 24.73 -5.65
CA TYR A 122 10.22 24.29 -4.99
C TYR A 122 10.46 25.00 -3.65
N ARG A 123 10.24 26.32 -3.59
CA ARG A 123 10.34 27.07 -2.33
C ARG A 123 9.36 26.54 -1.28
N ALA A 124 8.13 26.27 -1.68
CA ALA A 124 7.13 25.72 -0.77
C ALA A 124 7.48 24.30 -0.30
N ALA A 125 8.05 23.46 -1.17
CA ALA A 125 8.37 22.06 -0.85
C ALA A 125 9.66 21.92 0.00
N LEU A 126 10.67 22.74 -0.28
CA LEU A 126 12.00 22.63 0.34
C LEU A 126 12.26 23.67 1.45
N HIS A 127 11.25 24.46 1.85
CA HIS A 127 11.42 25.48 2.88
C HIS A 127 11.90 24.86 4.21
N PRO A 128 13.03 25.28 4.80
CA PRO A 128 13.61 24.65 6.00
C PRO A 128 12.64 24.63 7.19
N ASP A 129 11.77 25.63 7.31
CA ASP A 129 10.77 25.68 8.39
C ASP A 129 9.68 24.61 8.31
N ARG A 130 9.51 23.97 7.15
CA ARG A 130 8.55 22.87 6.98
C ARG A 130 9.13 21.50 7.30
N HIS A 131 10.42 21.42 7.59
CA HIS A 131 11.13 20.18 7.88
C HIS A 131 11.44 20.06 9.38
N PRO A 132 11.39 18.83 9.93
CA PRO A 132 11.76 18.61 11.33
C PRO A 132 13.24 18.93 11.57
N PRO A 133 13.66 19.24 12.81
CA PRO A 133 15.01 19.74 13.11
C PRO A 133 16.16 18.90 12.52
N TRP A 134 16.03 17.57 12.53
CA TRP A 134 17.03 16.64 12.00
C TRP A 134 17.15 16.64 10.46
N ALA A 135 16.17 17.17 9.74
CA ALA A 135 16.17 17.27 8.28
C ALA A 135 16.38 18.71 7.77
N LYS A 136 16.49 19.70 8.67
CA LYS A 136 16.59 21.12 8.30
C LYS A 136 17.84 21.43 7.47
N GLU A 137 18.99 20.91 7.88
CA GLU A 137 20.25 21.13 7.15
C GLU A 137 20.19 20.57 5.73
N GLU A 138 19.62 19.37 5.58
CA GLU A 138 19.43 18.74 4.27
C GLU A 138 18.46 19.53 3.40
N ALA A 139 17.35 19.98 3.98
CA ALA A 139 16.36 20.80 3.29
C ALA A 139 16.96 22.13 2.83
N GLU A 140 17.73 22.82 3.68
CA GLU A 140 18.41 24.05 3.35
C GLU A 140 19.42 23.86 2.21
N ARG A 141 20.21 22.78 2.26
CA ARG A 141 21.16 22.43 1.20
C ARG A 141 20.45 22.20 -0.14
N ARG A 142 19.33 21.48 -0.14
CA ARG A 142 18.52 21.24 -1.35
C ARG A 142 17.87 22.51 -1.85
N PHE A 143 17.35 23.35 -0.95
CA PHE A 143 16.75 24.64 -1.27
C PHE A 143 17.76 25.55 -1.97
N LYS A 144 18.95 25.74 -1.39
CA LYS A 144 20.02 26.56 -1.99
C LYS A 144 20.44 26.04 -3.37
N ARG A 145 20.58 24.72 -3.52
CA ARG A 145 20.91 24.10 -4.82
C ARG A 145 19.83 24.34 -5.88
N ALA A 146 18.55 24.25 -5.50
CA ALA A 146 17.44 24.50 -6.40
C ALA A 146 17.38 25.98 -6.82
N GLU A 147 17.50 26.91 -5.87
CA GLU A 147 17.52 28.36 -6.15
C GLU A 147 18.68 28.74 -7.09
N ALA A 148 19.90 28.24 -6.83
CA ALA A 148 21.03 28.47 -7.72
C ALA A 148 20.79 27.95 -9.15
N THR A 149 20.06 26.84 -9.30
CA THR A 149 19.68 26.31 -10.62
C THR A 149 18.68 27.22 -11.32
N PHE A 150 17.68 27.76 -10.60
CA PHE A 150 16.73 28.73 -11.16
C PHE A 150 17.38 30.06 -11.54
N ASP A 151 18.37 30.51 -10.77
CA ASP A 151 19.14 31.71 -11.10
C ASP A 151 19.98 31.49 -12.37
N ALA A 152 20.62 30.33 -12.52
CA ALA A 152 21.32 29.95 -13.76
C ALA A 152 20.39 29.88 -14.97
N ILE A 153 19.19 29.30 -14.82
CA ILE A 153 18.17 29.26 -15.88
C ILE A 153 17.76 30.67 -16.31
N THR A 154 17.59 31.58 -15.34
CA THR A 154 17.21 32.97 -15.60
C THR A 154 18.34 33.70 -16.33
N ALA A 155 19.59 33.48 -15.92
CA ALA A 155 20.77 34.06 -16.55
C ALA A 155 20.98 33.57 -17.99
N CYS A 156 20.68 32.30 -18.30
CA CYS A 156 20.78 31.77 -19.68
C CYS A 156 19.66 32.24 -20.63
N ARG A 157 18.71 33.05 -20.14
CA ARG A 157 17.53 33.48 -20.89
C ARG A 157 17.50 34.99 -21.19
N ASN A 158 18.21 35.78 -20.37
CA ASN A 158 18.48 37.20 -20.61
C ASN A 158 19.73 37.36 -21.49
#